data_AF-A0A6I1KP70-F1
#
_entry.id   AF-A0A6I1KP70-F1
#
_cell.length_a   1.000
_cell.length_b   1.000
_cell.length_c   1.000
_cell.angle_alpha   90.00
_cell.angle_beta   90.00
_cell.angle_gamma   90.00
#
_symmetry.space_group_name_H-M   'P 1'
#
loop_
_entity.id
_entity.type
_entity.pdbx_description
1 polymer ?
#
loop_
_entity_poly.entity_id
_entity_poly.type
_entity_poly.pdbx_seq_one_letter_code
_entity_poly.pdbx_strand_id
1 'polypeptide(L)' 'MLRDYNTRVEMAFQALDAGSTMVRISESGWKENQKDLDNSYMNCMGWTQMICSLKTYVEYGINLREGFF' A
#
# COMPACT_ATOMS: atom_id res chain seq x y z
N MET A 1 19.64 -18.42 2.37
CA MET A 1 19.89 -17.05 2.87
C MET A 1 18.54 -16.36 2.98
N LEU A 2 18.08 -16.07 4.20
CA LEU A 2 16.92 -15.22 4.40
C LEU A 2 17.29 -13.83 3.87
N ARG A 3 16.62 -13.38 2.80
CA ARG A 3 16.69 -11.97 2.43
C ARG A 3 15.79 -11.24 3.43
N ASP A 4 16.37 -10.78 4.54
CA ASP A 4 15.66 -9.90 5.44
C ASP A 4 15.45 -8.58 4.70
N TYR A 5 14.28 -8.44 4.08
CA TYR A 5 13.78 -7.15 3.62
C TYR A 5 13.46 -6.35 4.88
N ASN A 6 14.35 -5.42 5.22
CA ASN A 6 14.20 -4.56 6.37
C ASN A 6 13.42 -3.29 5.98
N THR A 7 12.33 -3.47 5.24
CA THR A 7 11.48 -2.34 4.85
C THR A 7 10.54 -1.98 6.00
N ARG A 8 10.29 -0.69 6.16
CA ARG A 8 9.32 -0.15 7.11
C ARG A 8 8.15 0.42 6.34
N VAL A 9 6.97 -0.14 6.59
CA VAL A 9 5.69 0.38 6.09
C VAL A 9 5.05 1.24 7.18
N GLU A 10 4.65 2.45 6.82
CA GLU A 10 3.91 3.37 7.67
C GLU A 10 2.57 3.70 7.01
N MET A 11 1.48 3.54 7.75
CA MET A 11 0.14 3.95 7.33
C MET A 11 -0.35 5.06 8.25
N ALA A 12 -0.60 6.24 7.68
CA ALA A 12 -1.11 7.39 8.40
C ALA A 12 -2.54 7.70 7.96
N PHE A 13 -3.41 7.92 8.94
CA PHE A 13 -4.82 8.26 8.75
C PHE A 13 -5.06 9.65 9.28
N GLN A 14 -5.55 10.54 8.42
CA GLN A 14 -5.84 11.92 8.76
C GLN A 14 -7.29 12.23 8.37
N ALA A 15 -8.10 12.68 9.32
CA ALA A 15 -9.42 13.22 9.00
C ALA A 15 -9.27 14.46 8.11
N LEU A 16 -10.00 14.51 7.00
CA LEU A 16 -10.09 15.69 6.14
C LEU A 16 -11.33 16.52 6.49
N ASP A 17 -12.44 15.84 6.78
CA ASP A 17 -13.70 16.39 7.27
C ASP A 17 -14.45 15.33 8.10
N ALA A 18 -15.75 15.55 8.39
CA ALA A 18 -16.54 14.64 9.21
C ALA A 18 -16.83 13.26 8.55
N GLY A 19 -16.67 13.13 7.24
CA GLY A 19 -16.99 11.93 6.47
C GLY A 19 -15.84 11.34 5.67
N SER A 20 -14.69 12.01 5.58
CA SER A 20 -13.57 11.56 4.76
C SER A 20 -12.24 11.45 5.53
N THR A 21 -11.48 10.40 5.20
CA THR A 21 -10.16 10.13 5.77
C THR A 21 -9.13 10.06 4.64
N MET A 22 -8.08 10.86 4.75
CA MET A 22 -6.88 10.70 3.93
C MET A 22 -6.03 9.59 4.50
N VAL A 23 -5.76 8.58 3.66
CA VAL A 23 -4.85 7.49 3.96
C VAL A 23 -3.55 7.74 3.20
N ARG A 24 -2.42 7.82 3.91
CA ARG A 24 -1.08 7.85 3.32
C ARG A 24 -0.35 6.56 3.67
N ILE A 25 0.32 5.98 2.67
CA ILE A 25 1.12 4.77 2.83
C ILE A 25 2.53 5.10 2.34
N SER A 26 3.51 4.85 3.21
CA SER A 26 4.92 5.07 2.93
C SER A 26 5.65 3.75 3.14
N GLU A 27 6.46 3.32 2.17
CA GLU A 27 7.38 2.20 2.35
C GLU A 27 8.82 2.69 2.19
N SER A 28 9.66 2.43 3.18
CA SER A 28 11.04 2.93 3.25
C SER A 28 12.00 1.81 3.65
N GLY A 29 13.31 2.07 3.59
CA GLY A 29 14.35 1.09 3.92
C GLY A 29 14.88 0.28 2.73
N TRP A 30 14.45 0.61 1.52
CA TRP A 30 15.03 0.08 0.28
C TRP A 30 16.48 0.53 0.12
N LYS A 31 17.33 -0.37 -0.40
CA LYS A 31 18.71 -0.01 -0.73
C LYS A 31 18.73 0.74 -2.07
N GLU A 32 19.67 1.67 -2.19
CA GLU A 32 19.87 2.48 -3.41
C GLU A 32 20.63 1.71 -4.50
N ASN A 33 20.16 0.51 -4.84
CA ASN A 33 20.61 -0.22 -6.02
C ASN A 33 19.41 -0.50 -6.94
N GLN A 34 19.67 -0.59 -8.25
CA GLN A 34 18.59 -0.64 -9.24
C GLN A 34 17.57 -1.75 -8.98
N LYS A 35 18.04 -2.94 -8.59
CA LYS A 35 17.17 -4.09 -8.30
C LYS A 35 16.20 -3.81 -7.14
N ASP A 36 16.69 -3.20 -6.06
CA ASP A 36 15.85 -2.87 -4.90
C ASP A 36 14.93 -1.68 -5.19
N LEU A 37 15.36 -0.74 -6.03
CA LEU A 37 14.49 0.34 -6.54
C LEU A 37 13.36 -0.22 -7.41
N ASP A 38 13.64 -1.14 -8.34
CA ASP A 38 12.62 -1.79 -9.17
C ASP A 38 11.59 -2.54 -8.31
N ASN A 39 12.06 -3.25 -7.28
CA ASN A 39 11.19 -3.90 -6.31
C ASN A 39 10.32 -2.89 -5.53
N SER A 40 10.87 -1.72 -5.16
CA SER A 40 10.11 -0.67 -4.48
C SER A 40 8.97 -0.11 -5.33
N TYR A 41 9.18 0.03 -6.65
CA TYR A 41 8.13 0.46 -7.57
C TYR A 41 7.05 -0.62 -7.75
N MET A 42 7.45 -1.90 -7.81
CA MET A 42 6.51 -3.02 -7.84
C MET A 42 5.64 -3.04 -6.58
N ASN A 43 6.23 -2.85 -5.39
CA ASN A 43 5.47 -2.76 -4.15
C ASN A 43 4.56 -1.52 -4.12
N CYS A 44 5.03 -0.37 -4.61
CA CYS A 44 4.22 0.85 -4.72
C CYS A 44 2.95 0.64 -5.57
N MET A 45 3.05 -0.11 -6.68
CA MET A 45 1.87 -0.52 -7.46
C MET A 45 0.93 -1.45 -6.66
N GLY A 46 1.49 -2.38 -5.89
CA GLY A 46 0.72 -3.22 -4.98
C GLY A 46 -0.05 -2.42 -3.92
N TRP A 47 0.58 -1.40 -3.33
CA TRP A 47 -0.08 -0.48 -2.39
C TRP A 47 -1.19 0.34 -3.03
N THR A 48 -1.03 0.73 -4.30
CA THR A 48 -2.10 1.38 -5.07
C THR A 48 -3.30 0.44 -5.23
N GLN A 49 -3.08 -0.83 -5.58
CA GLN A 49 -4.17 -1.81 -5.68
C GLN A 49 -4.85 -2.05 -4.32
N MET A 50 -4.07 -2.08 -3.23
CA MET A 50 -4.58 -2.21 -1.88
C MET A 50 -5.50 -1.02 -1.53
N ILE A 51 -5.08 0.22 -1.78
CA ILE A 51 -5.87 1.41 -1.45
C ILE A 51 -7.16 1.49 -2.27
N CYS A 52 -7.13 1.06 -3.54
CA CYS A 52 -8.34 0.91 -4.37
C CYS A 52 -9.31 -0.11 -3.77
N SER A 53 -8.81 -1.28 -3.37
CA SER A 53 -9.63 -2.33 -2.74
C SER A 53 -10.24 -1.86 -1.43
N LEU A 54 -9.45 -1.20 -0.58
CA LEU A 54 -9.90 -0.66 0.70
C LEU A 54 -11.00 0.40 0.51
N LYS A 55 -10.77 1.36 -0.40
CA LYS A 55 -11.75 2.40 -0.72
C LYS A 55 -13.06 1.79 -1.18
N THR A 56 -13.01 0.86 -2.14
CA THR A 56 -14.20 0.23 -2.69
C THR A 56 -14.98 -0.58 -1.65
N TYR A 57 -14.26 -1.27 -0.76
CA TYR A 57 -14.90 -2.01 0.34
C TYR A 57 -15.58 -1.07 1.34
N VAL A 58 -14.88 -0.04 1.83
CA VAL A 58 -15.40 0.86 2.87
C VAL A 58 -16.52 1.76 2.35
N GLU A 59 -16.46 2.21 1.11
CA GLU A 59 -17.46 3.14 0.54
C GLU A 59 -18.66 2.44 -0.09
N TYR A 60 -18.50 1.21 -0.62
CA TYR A 60 -19.55 0.56 -1.41
C TYR A 60 -19.85 -0.88 -0.97
N GLY A 61 -19.10 -1.45 -0.01
CA GLY A 61 -19.27 -2.84 0.43
C GLY A 61 -18.85 -3.89 -0.61
N ILE A 62 -18.14 -3.48 -1.68
CA ILE A 62 -17.72 -4.37 -2.77
C ILE A 62 -16.33 -4.93 -2.45
N ASN A 63 -16.17 -6.26 -2.52
CA ASN A 63 -14.87 -6.91 -2.38
C ASN A 63 -14.18 -7.08 -3.75
N LEU A 64 -13.34 -6.12 -4.14
CA LEU A 64 -12.57 -6.19 -5.39
C LEU A 64 -11.58 -7.37 -5.47
N ARG A 65 -11.33 -8.04 -4.34
CA ARG A 65 -10.44 -9.21 -4.28
C ARG A 65 -11.19 -10.53 -4.36
N GLU A 66 -12.51 -10.51 -4.46
CA GLU A 66 -13.29 -11.74 -4.63
C GLU A 66 -12.90 -12.45 -5.94
N GLY A 67 -12.56 -13.73 -5.85
CA GLY A 67 -12.08 -14.52 -7.00
C GLY A 67 -10.67 -14.17 -7.48
N PHE A 68 -9.93 -13.32 -6.75
CA PHE A 68 -8.55 -12.96 -7.07
C PHE A 68 -7.57 -13.87 -6.31
N PHE A 69 -6.74 -14.60 -7.06
CA PHE A 69 -5.84 -15.71 -6.66
C PHE A 69 -6.51 -17.07 -6.42
#